data_AF-A0A8H8TZT6-F1
#
_entry.id   AF-A0A8H8TZT6-F1
#
_cell.length_a   1.000
_cell.length_b   1.000
_cell.length_c   1.000
_cell.angle_alpha   90.00
_cell.angle_beta   90.00
_cell.angle_gamma   90.00
#
_symmetry.space_group_name_H-M   'P 1'
#
loop_
_entity.id
_entity.type
_entity.pdbx_description
1 polymer ?
#
loop_
_entity_poly.entity_id
_entity_poly.type
_entity_poly.pdbx_seq_one_letter_code
_entity_poly.pdbx_strand_id
1 'polypeptide(L)'
;MLFKSSIAAGLLAAANAAPTTTTATGSSSASTSASASASSSPFGVYSYNQEASINSAAVASVASFAGIPASEIPGADVPVFPVVSSQVNGTASHGPYSGSATTTGAVKTTALGSEIPVLPPNPVETGYVPNGLLHNPQPVPYQPAGGLGTNGTEPVYRVQSDFDYESILLGLYQEWIELDLFHNILATFNESDFTAAGLTPSDRFLIEFMADQETGHATLLSNLLGGPGGATPQCTYNYPFTTVHEAFDFTQKLTRFGESGVWGFQAHLDSREVAQLLDQSIATEARQQMIFRQFAGLFPMPVWFETGIPQSWAWTLLAPYISSCPSNSKRLAWQNFPALTVLNQPNSARINATQGFFNETAGFGPAAPSSDPPAGQNCVGNNVTGFDCSAGISQNRSIALSYPGRKVYLEWENPGKPVGPNNSYVTSTSAKAPQFVLWVSQLNATYSPLTNITTTNGTNYGMTIQPDVSTYEGDPAINGTMFIALTDSNITYTAFNLSAVNPHVAAGPFLYQAG
;
A
#
# COMPACT_ATOMS: atom_id res chain seq x y z
N MET A 1 -13.86 -73.96 17.82
CA MET A 1 -14.93 -73.14 17.22
C MET A 1 -14.25 -71.97 16.55
N LEU A 2 -13.87 -72.14 15.28
CA LEU A 2 -14.54 -71.65 14.05
C LEU A 2 -14.14 -70.19 13.76
N PHE A 3 -13.11 -69.90 12.92
CA PHE A 3 -13.06 -69.87 11.43
C PHE A 3 -14.04 -68.81 10.83
N LYS A 4 -13.73 -67.87 9.92
CA LYS A 4 -12.83 -67.72 8.73
C LYS A 4 -12.68 -66.19 8.44
N SER A 5 -11.56 -65.59 7.98
CA SER A 5 -10.91 -65.59 6.62
C SER A 5 -11.87 -65.18 5.49
N SER A 6 -11.60 -64.35 4.46
CA SER A 6 -10.40 -63.92 3.72
C SER A 6 -10.86 -62.87 2.65
N ILE A 7 -10.14 -61.76 2.40
CA ILE A 7 -9.20 -61.45 1.28
C ILE A 7 -9.76 -61.58 -0.16
N ALA A 8 -9.69 -60.47 -0.93
CA ALA A 8 -9.05 -60.29 -2.27
C ALA A 8 -9.58 -59.00 -2.93
N ALA A 9 -8.80 -57.95 -3.17
CA ALA A 9 -7.75 -57.76 -4.19
C ALA A 9 -8.31 -57.64 -5.63
N GLY A 10 -8.09 -56.47 -6.25
CA GLY A 10 -8.37 -56.18 -7.66
C GLY A 10 -7.60 -54.95 -8.12
N LEU A 11 -6.33 -55.15 -8.48
CA LEU A 11 -5.47 -54.26 -9.27
C LEU A 11 -5.80 -54.43 -10.77
N LEU A 12 -5.73 -53.35 -11.56
CA LEU A 12 -5.33 -53.28 -12.99
C LEU A 12 -5.33 -51.78 -13.39
N ALA A 13 -4.20 -51.07 -13.40
CA ALA A 13 -3.14 -51.01 -14.43
C ALA A 13 -3.49 -50.11 -15.65
N ALA A 14 -2.84 -48.94 -15.63
CA ALA A 14 -2.25 -48.11 -16.68
C ALA A 14 -2.57 -48.36 -18.17
N ALA A 15 -2.82 -47.25 -18.88
CA ALA A 15 -2.45 -47.08 -20.29
C ALA A 15 -1.82 -45.70 -20.50
N ASN A 16 -0.54 -45.70 -20.88
CA ASN A 16 0.22 -44.57 -21.40
C ASN A 16 -0.33 -44.12 -22.76
N ALA A 17 -0.33 -42.81 -23.00
CA ALA A 17 -0.09 -42.26 -24.33
C ALA A 17 0.66 -40.93 -24.21
N ALA A 18 1.88 -40.91 -24.75
CA ALA A 18 2.67 -39.72 -25.05
C ALA A 18 2.79 -39.59 -26.59
N PRO A 19 3.52 -38.60 -27.12
CA PRO A 19 3.03 -37.34 -27.64
C PRO A 19 3.01 -37.31 -29.18
N THR A 20 2.12 -36.51 -29.78
CA THR A 20 2.19 -36.20 -31.22
C THR A 20 3.15 -35.04 -31.47
N THR A 21 4.17 -35.35 -32.26
CA THR A 21 5.10 -34.42 -32.90
C THR A 21 4.47 -33.82 -34.16
N THR A 22 4.60 -32.50 -34.33
CA THR A 22 4.53 -31.85 -35.64
C THR A 22 5.69 -30.86 -35.76
N THR A 23 6.49 -31.05 -36.80
CA THR A 23 7.73 -30.34 -37.10
C THR A 23 7.49 -29.16 -38.07
N ALA A 24 8.11 -28.03 -37.73
CA ALA A 24 8.76 -27.02 -38.58
C ALA A 24 7.95 -26.24 -39.65
N THR A 25 7.86 -24.92 -39.51
CA THR A 25 8.76 -23.90 -40.14
C THR A 25 8.14 -22.50 -40.03
N GLY A 26 8.94 -21.48 -39.70
CA GLY A 26 8.48 -20.10 -39.63
C GLY A 26 9.26 -19.22 -38.66
N SER A 27 10.49 -18.87 -39.02
CA SER A 27 11.26 -17.80 -38.39
C SER A 27 10.62 -16.44 -38.67
N SER A 28 10.09 -15.79 -37.64
CA SER A 28 9.93 -14.34 -37.61
C SER A 28 10.25 -13.84 -36.21
N SER A 29 11.38 -13.15 -36.10
CA SER A 29 11.75 -12.32 -34.95
C SER A 29 10.70 -11.24 -34.74
N ALA A 30 9.74 -11.50 -33.86
CA ALA A 30 8.87 -10.48 -33.31
C ALA A 30 9.44 -10.08 -31.95
N SER A 31 9.89 -8.83 -31.85
CA SER A 31 10.15 -8.16 -30.58
C SER A 31 8.85 -8.17 -29.77
N THR A 32 8.74 -9.06 -28.80
CA THR A 32 7.66 -9.02 -27.81
C THR A 32 7.95 -7.84 -26.88
N SER A 33 7.38 -6.68 -27.20
CA SER A 33 7.08 -5.66 -26.21
C SER A 33 6.17 -6.31 -25.17
N ALA A 34 6.71 -6.60 -23.98
CA ALA A 34 5.91 -7.08 -22.87
C ALA A 34 4.92 -5.96 -22.49
N SER A 35 3.67 -6.08 -22.95
CA SER A 35 2.57 -5.22 -22.55
C SER A 35 2.35 -5.37 -21.04
N ALA A 36 2.00 -4.27 -20.35
CA ALA A 36 1.50 -4.36 -18.99
C ALA A 36 0.33 -5.37 -18.95
N SER A 37 0.32 -6.26 -17.96
CA SER A 37 -0.83 -7.16 -17.77
C SER A 37 -2.06 -6.32 -17.45
N ALA A 38 -3.20 -6.60 -18.09
CA ALA A 38 -4.49 -6.00 -17.74
C ALA A 38 -4.69 -6.09 -16.22
N SER A 39 -5.06 -4.97 -15.58
CA SER A 39 -5.28 -4.95 -14.14
C SER A 39 -6.39 -5.96 -13.80
N SER A 40 -6.12 -6.89 -12.87
CA SER A 40 -7.17 -7.79 -12.38
C SER A 40 -8.07 -6.98 -11.46
N SER A 41 -9.32 -6.77 -11.86
CA SER A 41 -10.33 -6.21 -10.97
C SER A 41 -10.50 -7.13 -9.75
N PRO A 42 -10.41 -6.62 -8.49
CA PRO A 42 -10.62 -7.43 -7.29
C PRO A 42 -12.06 -7.98 -7.20
N PHE A 43 -12.96 -7.48 -8.05
CA PHE A 43 -14.37 -7.86 -8.06
C PHE A 43 -14.66 -9.11 -8.92
N GLY A 44 -13.70 -9.69 -9.65
CA GLY A 44 -13.97 -10.85 -10.52
C GLY A 44 -14.80 -10.51 -11.77
N VAL A 45 -15.52 -11.49 -12.35
CA VAL A 45 -16.27 -11.34 -13.62
C VAL A 45 -17.71 -10.86 -13.35
N TYR A 46 -17.89 -9.58 -13.03
CA TYR A 46 -19.22 -8.97 -13.04
C TYR A 46 -19.56 -8.44 -14.44
N SER A 47 -20.81 -8.66 -14.87
CA SER A 47 -21.36 -8.04 -16.08
C SER A 47 -21.86 -6.64 -15.74
N TYR A 48 -21.07 -5.62 -16.07
CA TYR A 48 -21.49 -4.22 -15.95
C TYR A 48 -22.20 -3.79 -17.23
N ASN A 49 -23.24 -2.95 -17.10
CA ASN A 49 -23.92 -2.35 -18.26
C ASN A 49 -23.04 -1.31 -18.99
N GLN A 50 -21.95 -0.88 -18.35
CA GLN A 50 -21.02 0.11 -18.86
C GLN A 50 -19.71 -0.62 -19.22
N GLU A 51 -19.25 -0.45 -20.45
CA GLU A 51 -18.00 -1.04 -20.92
C GLU A 51 -16.80 -0.18 -20.51
N ALA A 52 -15.69 -0.83 -20.16
CA ALA A 52 -14.43 -0.14 -19.95
C ALA A 52 -13.96 0.51 -21.26
N SER A 53 -13.38 1.72 -21.16
CA SER A 53 -12.97 2.48 -22.34
C SER A 53 -11.59 3.11 -22.18
N ILE A 54 -10.96 3.48 -23.30
CA ILE A 54 -9.68 4.18 -23.33
C ILE A 54 -9.96 5.66 -23.62
N ASN A 55 -9.55 6.54 -22.72
CA ASN A 55 -9.58 7.98 -22.97
C ASN A 55 -8.44 8.38 -23.92
N SER A 56 -8.68 8.22 -25.23
CA SER A 56 -7.66 8.42 -26.27
C SER A 56 -7.08 9.85 -26.28
N ALA A 57 -7.87 10.85 -25.87
CA ALA A 57 -7.40 12.23 -25.77
C ALA A 57 -6.41 12.42 -24.60
N ALA A 58 -6.72 11.85 -23.44
CA ALA A 58 -5.82 11.85 -22.28
C ALA A 58 -4.51 11.11 -22.63
N VAL A 59 -4.61 9.91 -23.21
CA VAL A 59 -3.45 9.11 -23.65
C VAL A 59 -2.59 9.86 -24.67
N ALA A 60 -3.20 10.53 -25.65
CA ALA A 60 -2.46 11.34 -26.62
C ALA A 60 -1.74 12.53 -25.96
N SER A 61 -2.36 13.17 -24.97
CA SER A 61 -1.74 14.28 -24.24
C SER A 61 -0.54 13.81 -23.40
N VAL A 62 -0.68 12.65 -22.74
CA VAL A 62 0.39 12.00 -21.97
C VAL A 62 1.55 11.61 -22.89
N ALA A 63 1.28 10.93 -24.00
CA ALA A 63 2.31 10.56 -24.98
C ALA A 63 3.05 11.79 -25.54
N SER A 64 2.31 12.88 -25.83
CA SER A 64 2.91 14.14 -26.27
C SER A 64 3.80 14.77 -25.20
N PHE A 65 3.41 14.69 -23.93
CA PHE A 65 4.20 15.24 -22.82
C PHE A 65 5.45 14.39 -22.52
N ALA A 66 5.30 13.07 -22.51
CA ALA A 66 6.39 12.12 -22.28
C ALA A 66 7.40 12.07 -23.44
N GLY A 67 6.99 12.52 -24.64
CA GLY A 67 7.84 12.51 -25.83
C GLY A 67 8.08 11.10 -26.39
N ILE A 68 7.21 10.15 -26.08
CA ILE A 68 7.24 8.76 -26.59
C ILE A 68 5.84 8.34 -27.08
N PRO A 69 5.73 7.42 -28.05
CA PRO A 69 4.44 6.91 -28.50
C PRO A 69 3.62 6.29 -27.35
N ALA A 70 2.29 6.43 -27.39
CA ALA A 70 1.40 5.82 -26.41
C ALA A 70 1.60 4.30 -26.27
N SER A 71 1.92 3.61 -27.37
CA SER A 71 2.22 2.17 -27.39
C SER A 71 3.50 1.78 -26.62
N GLU A 72 4.35 2.75 -26.29
CA GLU A 72 5.57 2.55 -25.49
C GLU A 72 5.36 2.86 -24.00
N ILE A 73 4.19 3.37 -23.63
CA ILE A 73 3.83 3.67 -22.24
C ILE A 73 3.06 2.48 -21.67
N PRO A 74 3.61 1.74 -20.70
CA PRO A 74 2.94 0.58 -20.13
C PRO A 74 1.58 0.97 -19.54
N GLY A 75 0.50 0.28 -19.92
CA GLY A 75 -0.84 0.53 -19.38
C GLY A 75 -1.69 1.55 -20.15
N ALA A 76 -1.10 2.36 -21.05
CA ALA A 76 -1.83 3.41 -21.76
C ALA A 76 -2.93 2.88 -22.70
N ASP A 77 -2.87 1.61 -23.09
CA ASP A 77 -3.84 0.90 -23.91
C ASP A 77 -4.79 0.01 -23.09
N VAL A 78 -4.72 0.05 -21.75
CA VAL A 78 -5.60 -0.73 -20.87
C VAL A 78 -6.90 0.05 -20.64
N PRO A 79 -8.08 -0.49 -21.03
CA PRO A 79 -9.36 0.16 -20.76
C PRO A 79 -9.64 0.30 -19.27
N VAL A 80 -10.20 1.45 -18.87
CA VAL A 80 -10.52 1.76 -17.47
C VAL A 80 -12.02 1.66 -17.23
N PHE A 81 -12.43 1.14 -16.07
CA PHE A 81 -13.83 1.09 -15.68
C PHE A 81 -14.40 2.50 -15.41
N PRO A 82 -15.58 2.82 -15.95
CA PRO A 82 -16.20 4.12 -15.74
C PRO A 82 -16.73 4.27 -14.31
N VAL A 83 -16.84 5.52 -13.85
CA VAL A 83 -17.54 5.82 -12.59
C VAL A 83 -19.04 5.63 -12.75
N VAL A 84 -19.67 5.02 -11.73
CA VAL A 84 -21.13 4.75 -11.74
C VAL A 84 -21.93 6.01 -11.37
N SER A 85 -21.33 6.95 -10.65
CA SER A 85 -21.99 8.18 -10.23
C SER A 85 -22.19 9.15 -11.40
N SER A 86 -23.37 9.78 -11.45
CA SER A 86 -23.59 10.89 -12.37
C SER A 86 -22.71 12.08 -11.98
N GLN A 87 -21.96 12.64 -12.92
CA GLN A 87 -21.27 13.91 -12.69
C GLN A 87 -22.31 15.02 -12.45
N VAL A 88 -22.29 15.60 -11.26
CA VAL A 88 -23.26 16.62 -10.86
C VAL A 88 -22.80 17.98 -11.40
N ASN A 89 -23.13 18.28 -12.66
CA ASN A 89 -22.88 19.60 -13.25
C ASN A 89 -24.04 20.56 -12.92
N GLY A 90 -24.09 21.04 -11.67
CA GLY A 90 -25.07 22.02 -11.20
C GLY A 90 -25.58 21.75 -9.78
N THR A 91 -26.51 22.58 -9.28
CA THR A 91 -27.18 22.32 -8.00
C THR A 91 -28.17 21.17 -8.17
N ALA A 92 -27.90 20.03 -7.54
CA ALA A 92 -28.90 18.99 -7.37
C ALA A 92 -30.11 19.57 -6.61
N SER A 93 -31.33 19.21 -7.02
CA SER A 93 -32.53 19.63 -6.30
C SER A 93 -32.59 18.86 -4.97
N HIS A 94 -32.41 19.56 -3.86
CA HIS A 94 -32.58 19.01 -2.51
C HIS A 94 -33.94 19.49 -1.98
N GLY A 95 -34.82 18.56 -1.62
CA GLY A 95 -36.13 18.87 -1.06
C GLY A 95 -36.95 17.62 -0.77
N PRO A 96 -38.01 17.73 0.05
CA PRO A 96 -38.93 16.63 0.27
C PRO A 96 -39.57 16.24 -1.06
N TYR A 97 -39.60 14.93 -1.35
CA TYR A 97 -40.32 14.40 -2.50
C TYR A 97 -41.82 14.71 -2.38
N SER A 98 -42.40 15.35 -3.39
CA SER A 98 -43.80 15.79 -3.43
C SER A 98 -44.72 14.88 -4.25
N GLY A 99 -44.32 13.61 -4.45
CA GLY A 99 -45.15 12.61 -5.12
C GLY A 99 -45.86 11.67 -4.16
N SER A 100 -46.87 10.95 -4.66
CA SER A 100 -47.51 9.86 -3.91
C SER A 100 -46.61 8.61 -3.92
N ALA A 101 -46.46 7.95 -2.78
CA ALA A 101 -45.77 6.68 -2.71
C ALA A 101 -46.47 5.65 -3.62
N THR A 102 -45.69 5.00 -4.50
CA THR A 102 -46.21 3.99 -5.43
C THR A 102 -46.18 2.57 -4.86
N THR A 103 -45.54 2.38 -3.71
CA THR A 103 -45.38 1.08 -3.01
C THR A 103 -45.55 1.28 -1.50
N THR A 104 -46.16 0.32 -0.80
CA THR A 104 -46.28 0.29 0.67
C THR A 104 -45.42 -0.82 1.27
N GLY A 105 -44.50 -0.45 2.16
CA GLY A 105 -43.59 -1.37 2.84
C GLY A 105 -42.27 -1.61 2.09
N ALA A 106 -41.30 -2.22 2.77
CA ALA A 106 -40.08 -2.73 2.13
C ALA A 106 -40.44 -3.84 1.13
N VAL A 107 -39.57 -4.09 0.14
CA VAL A 107 -39.71 -5.23 -0.78
C VAL A 107 -39.74 -6.53 0.04
N LYS A 108 -40.81 -7.34 -0.01
CA LYS A 108 -40.98 -8.56 0.84
C LYS A 108 -41.20 -9.85 0.03
N THR A 109 -40.85 -11.00 0.62
CA THR A 109 -41.25 -12.37 0.20
C THR A 109 -41.59 -13.24 1.44
N THR A 110 -41.91 -14.53 1.28
CA THR A 110 -42.37 -15.45 2.36
C THR A 110 -41.24 -15.90 3.32
N ALA A 111 -41.49 -16.01 4.64
CA ALA A 111 -40.51 -16.37 5.69
C ALA A 111 -40.70 -17.80 6.28
N LEU A 112 -39.61 -18.51 6.65
CA LEU A 112 -39.60 -19.97 6.93
C LEU A 112 -39.00 -20.46 8.28
N GLY A 113 -38.55 -19.60 9.23
CA GLY A 113 -37.99 -20.07 10.52
C GLY A 113 -37.67 -18.97 11.56
N SER A 114 -37.32 -19.34 12.82
CA SER A 114 -37.14 -18.46 14.01
C SER A 114 -35.71 -18.33 14.60
N GLU A 115 -34.69 -19.02 14.07
CA GLU A 115 -33.22 -18.72 14.17
C GLU A 115 -32.39 -19.77 13.38
N ILE A 116 -31.10 -19.52 13.08
CA ILE A 116 -30.18 -20.53 12.45
C ILE A 116 -28.75 -20.49 13.09
N PRO A 117 -28.08 -21.64 13.34
CA PRO A 117 -26.74 -21.79 13.99
C PRO A 117 -25.54 -21.78 13.00
N VAL A 118 -24.26 -21.68 13.45
CA VAL A 118 -23.07 -21.46 12.56
C VAL A 118 -21.89 -22.48 12.68
N LEU A 119 -21.27 -22.86 11.52
CA LEU A 119 -20.11 -23.75 11.20
C LEU A 119 -19.41 -23.27 9.83
N PRO A 120 -18.43 -23.97 9.15
CA PRO A 120 -17.25 -23.49 8.32
C PRO A 120 -17.56 -22.67 7.02
N PRO A 121 -16.61 -22.10 6.20
CA PRO A 121 -16.94 -21.10 5.15
C PRO A 121 -18.04 -21.61 4.24
N ASN A 122 -19.21 -21.01 4.42
CA ASN A 122 -20.43 -21.70 4.13
C ASN A 122 -20.69 -21.60 2.62
N PRO A 123 -21.09 -22.67 1.91
CA PRO A 123 -21.59 -22.60 0.53
C PRO A 123 -22.65 -21.50 0.26
N VAL A 124 -23.19 -20.88 1.31
CA VAL A 124 -24.17 -19.79 1.35
C VAL A 124 -23.55 -18.38 1.21
N GLU A 125 -22.23 -18.17 1.26
CA GLU A 125 -21.63 -16.83 1.02
C GLU A 125 -21.89 -16.30 -0.41
N THR A 126 -22.29 -17.18 -1.34
CA THR A 126 -22.78 -16.83 -2.69
C THR A 126 -24.31 -16.84 -2.82
N GLY A 127 -25.05 -17.11 -1.73
CA GLY A 127 -26.50 -17.32 -1.70
C GLY A 127 -27.31 -16.28 -0.90
N TYR A 128 -26.67 -15.32 -0.23
CA TYR A 128 -27.37 -14.22 0.44
C TYR A 128 -28.05 -13.31 -0.59
N VAL A 129 -29.36 -13.05 -0.44
CA VAL A 129 -30.13 -12.20 -1.34
C VAL A 129 -30.28 -10.80 -0.71
N PRO A 130 -29.51 -9.78 -1.17
CA PRO A 130 -29.51 -8.44 -0.58
C PRO A 130 -30.75 -7.62 -1.02
N ASN A 131 -31.93 -8.01 -0.54
CA ASN A 131 -33.21 -7.37 -0.88
C ASN A 131 -33.78 -6.48 0.24
N GLY A 132 -33.00 -6.19 1.28
CA GLY A 132 -33.41 -5.35 2.42
C GLY A 132 -34.33 -6.04 3.43
N LEU A 133 -34.47 -7.36 3.36
CA LEU A 133 -35.23 -8.17 4.32
C LEU A 133 -34.33 -8.90 5.31
N LEU A 134 -34.86 -9.12 6.52
CA LEU A 134 -34.28 -10.04 7.46
C LEU A 134 -34.61 -11.48 7.04
N HIS A 135 -33.61 -12.19 6.52
CA HIS A 135 -33.74 -13.62 6.16
C HIS A 135 -33.50 -14.53 7.36
N ASN A 136 -32.92 -13.99 8.43
CA ASN A 136 -32.67 -14.69 9.67
C ASN A 136 -33.31 -13.94 10.86
N PRO A 137 -33.90 -14.67 11.79
CA PRO A 137 -34.48 -14.15 13.03
C PRO A 137 -33.46 -13.43 13.92
N GLN A 138 -33.96 -12.46 14.68
CA GLN A 138 -33.15 -11.62 15.55
C GLN A 138 -33.15 -12.23 16.97
N PRO A 139 -32.01 -12.31 17.67
CA PRO A 139 -31.95 -12.92 19.01
C PRO A 139 -32.85 -12.24 20.03
N VAL A 140 -32.96 -10.91 19.96
CA VAL A 140 -33.89 -10.10 20.77
C VAL A 140 -34.43 -8.92 19.94
N PRO A 141 -35.51 -8.25 20.36
CA PRO A 141 -36.08 -7.13 19.62
C PRO A 141 -35.05 -6.02 19.36
N TYR A 142 -34.97 -5.58 18.10
CA TYR A 142 -34.08 -4.51 17.61
C TYR A 142 -32.58 -4.78 17.73
N GLN A 143 -32.18 -6.04 18.00
CA GLN A 143 -30.78 -6.42 18.06
C GLN A 143 -30.51 -7.51 17.02
N PRO A 144 -29.66 -7.25 16.00
CA PRO A 144 -29.23 -8.31 15.10
C PRO A 144 -28.49 -9.40 15.86
N ALA A 145 -28.48 -10.61 15.28
CA ALA A 145 -27.60 -11.69 15.72
C ALA A 145 -26.13 -11.29 15.74
N GLY A 146 -25.81 -10.19 15.04
CA GLY A 146 -24.49 -9.65 14.87
C GLY A 146 -23.65 -10.51 13.93
N GLY A 147 -22.39 -10.13 13.76
CA GLY A 147 -21.41 -10.87 12.97
C GLY A 147 -20.65 -11.90 13.80
N LEU A 148 -19.56 -12.41 13.24
CA LEU A 148 -18.60 -13.25 13.98
C LEU A 148 -18.12 -12.52 15.24
N GLY A 149 -18.03 -13.22 16.37
CA GLY A 149 -17.57 -12.65 17.64
C GLY A 149 -18.62 -11.88 18.46
N THR A 150 -19.90 -11.90 18.06
CA THR A 150 -20.97 -11.12 18.74
C THR A 150 -22.13 -11.96 19.29
N ASN A 151 -21.94 -13.29 19.38
CA ASN A 151 -22.96 -14.25 19.82
C ASN A 151 -23.18 -14.32 21.35
N GLY A 152 -22.74 -13.31 22.11
CA GLY A 152 -22.79 -13.27 23.56
C GLY A 152 -21.56 -13.86 24.28
N THR A 153 -20.54 -14.32 23.54
CA THR A 153 -19.23 -14.63 24.12
C THR A 153 -18.50 -13.34 24.48
N GLU A 154 -17.85 -13.30 25.64
CA GLU A 154 -17.03 -12.16 26.08
C GLU A 154 -15.88 -11.91 25.07
N PRO A 155 -15.76 -10.71 24.49
CA PRO A 155 -14.64 -10.38 23.59
C PRO A 155 -13.29 -10.44 24.31
N VAL A 156 -12.27 -11.02 23.67
CA VAL A 156 -10.91 -11.12 24.24
C VAL A 156 -9.90 -10.35 23.39
N TYR A 157 -9.52 -9.16 23.85
CA TYR A 157 -8.60 -8.26 23.17
C TYR A 157 -7.13 -8.65 23.38
N ARG A 158 -6.67 -9.61 22.60
CA ARG A 158 -5.27 -10.05 22.51
C ARG A 158 -5.01 -10.76 21.19
N VAL A 159 -3.74 -10.92 20.86
CA VAL A 159 -3.29 -11.78 19.75
C VAL A 159 -3.69 -13.24 19.99
N GLN A 160 -4.16 -13.92 18.95
CA GLN A 160 -4.69 -15.29 19.04
C GLN A 160 -3.87 -16.34 18.25
N SER A 161 -2.89 -15.91 17.47
CA SER A 161 -1.99 -16.78 16.70
C SER A 161 -0.59 -16.18 16.53
N ASP A 162 0.34 -16.96 15.97
CA ASP A 162 1.67 -16.47 15.61
C ASP A 162 1.59 -15.38 14.53
N PHE A 163 0.64 -15.50 13.59
CA PHE A 163 0.40 -14.47 12.58
C PHE A 163 -0.05 -13.16 13.23
N ASP A 164 -1.00 -13.22 14.17
CA ASP A 164 -1.43 -12.05 14.95
C ASP A 164 -0.25 -11.46 15.72
N TYR A 165 0.48 -12.29 16.48
CA TYR A 165 1.60 -11.84 17.31
C TYR A 165 2.68 -11.12 16.48
N GLU A 166 3.14 -11.74 15.39
CA GLU A 166 4.19 -11.16 14.53
C GLU A 166 3.72 -9.93 13.77
N SER A 167 2.43 -9.82 13.44
CA SER A 167 1.87 -8.64 12.77
C SER A 167 1.70 -7.47 13.74
N ILE A 168 1.19 -7.72 14.95
CA ILE A 168 1.06 -6.69 15.99
C ILE A 168 2.42 -6.28 16.55
N LEU A 169 3.39 -7.20 16.63
CA LEU A 169 4.76 -6.86 17.00
C LEU A 169 5.41 -5.94 15.96
N LEU A 170 5.14 -6.15 14.67
CA LEU A 170 5.59 -5.23 13.61
C LEU A 170 4.92 -3.86 13.75
N GLY A 171 3.61 -3.82 14.02
CA GLY A 171 2.90 -2.60 14.37
C GLY A 171 3.58 -1.88 15.55
N LEU A 172 3.91 -2.58 16.63
CA LEU A 172 4.59 -1.97 17.79
C LEU A 172 5.96 -1.39 17.46
N TYR A 173 6.72 -2.03 16.55
CA TYR A 173 7.96 -1.43 16.03
C TYR A 173 7.71 -0.12 15.30
N GLN A 174 6.59 -0.01 14.57
CA GLN A 174 6.15 1.20 13.89
C GLN A 174 5.81 2.31 14.90
N GLU A 175 4.95 2.02 15.89
CA GLU A 175 4.56 3.00 16.91
C GLU A 175 5.79 3.55 17.66
N TRP A 176 6.78 2.70 17.91
CA TRP A 176 7.99 3.11 18.61
C TRP A 176 8.89 4.04 17.79
N ILE A 177 8.96 3.87 16.47
CA ILE A 177 9.75 4.76 15.62
C ILE A 177 9.00 6.07 15.38
N GLU A 178 7.67 6.07 15.29
CA GLU A 178 6.87 7.30 15.15
C GLU A 178 6.93 8.15 16.42
N LEU A 179 6.75 7.53 17.58
CA LEU A 179 6.89 8.20 18.87
C LEU A 179 8.28 8.84 19.04
N ASP A 180 9.34 8.12 18.67
CA ASP A 180 10.71 8.65 18.75
C ASP A 180 10.94 9.75 17.72
N LEU A 181 10.51 9.54 16.47
CA LEU A 181 10.67 10.50 15.38
C LEU A 181 10.02 11.84 15.72
N PHE A 182 8.79 11.85 16.24
CA PHE A 182 8.09 13.11 16.54
C PHE A 182 8.80 13.88 17.66
N HIS A 183 9.23 13.19 18.71
CA HIS A 183 10.07 13.79 19.74
C HIS A 183 11.43 14.24 19.21
N ASN A 184 12.05 13.48 18.31
CA ASN A 184 13.33 13.80 17.71
C ASN A 184 13.26 15.09 16.88
N ILE A 185 12.23 15.26 16.06
CA ILE A 185 12.01 16.48 15.26
C ILE A 185 11.85 17.69 16.19
N LEU A 186 11.01 17.57 17.24
CA LEU A 186 10.75 18.65 18.20
C LEU A 186 11.99 19.03 19.03
N ALA A 187 12.89 18.07 19.28
CA ALA A 187 14.14 18.29 20.00
C ALA A 187 15.27 18.81 19.10
N THR A 188 15.27 18.44 17.82
CA THR A 188 16.31 18.79 16.85
C THR A 188 16.12 20.19 16.28
N PHE A 189 14.87 20.57 15.99
CA PHE A 189 14.54 21.84 15.34
C PHE A 189 13.84 22.79 16.29
N ASN A 190 14.34 24.02 16.37
CA ASN A 190 13.76 25.08 17.19
C ASN A 190 12.62 25.81 16.46
N GLU A 191 11.88 26.68 17.15
CA GLU A 191 10.77 27.44 16.56
C GLU A 191 11.16 28.27 15.32
N SER A 192 12.40 28.78 15.27
CA SER A 192 12.88 29.55 14.12
C SER A 192 13.13 28.68 12.89
N ASP A 193 13.56 27.43 13.08
CA ASP A 193 13.70 26.45 11.99
C ASP A 193 12.33 26.09 11.40
N PHE A 194 11.33 25.86 12.28
CA PHE A 194 9.94 25.65 11.88
C PHE A 194 9.37 26.85 11.13
N THR A 195 9.58 28.05 11.66
CA THR A 195 9.13 29.31 11.02
C THR A 195 9.77 29.49 9.65
N ALA A 196 11.06 29.15 9.51
CA ALA A 196 11.77 29.21 8.23
C ALA A 196 11.21 28.22 7.20
N ALA A 197 10.64 27.10 7.64
CA ALA A 197 9.91 26.14 6.81
C ALA A 197 8.45 26.56 6.53
N GLY A 198 8.01 27.74 7.00
CA GLY A 198 6.65 28.24 6.81
C GLY A 198 5.61 27.64 7.76
N LEU A 199 6.04 27.01 8.84
CA LEU A 199 5.17 26.43 9.87
C LEU A 199 5.01 27.38 11.07
N THR A 200 3.86 27.28 11.72
CA THR A 200 3.48 28.11 12.86
C THR A 200 3.65 27.37 14.19
N PRO A 201 3.58 28.09 15.34
CA PRO A 201 3.54 27.43 16.65
C PRO A 201 2.38 26.42 16.80
N SER A 202 1.26 26.64 16.11
CA SER A 202 0.13 25.70 16.10
C SER A 202 0.46 24.39 15.36
N ASP A 203 1.22 24.47 14.27
CA ASP A 203 1.68 23.30 13.52
C ASP A 203 2.69 22.50 14.33
N ARG A 204 3.60 23.18 15.05
CA ARG A 204 4.54 22.55 15.98
C ARG A 204 3.81 21.86 17.14
N PHE A 205 2.80 22.50 17.72
CA PHE A 205 1.97 21.89 18.77
C PHE A 205 1.21 20.66 18.26
N LEU A 206 0.78 20.65 17.00
CA LEU A 206 0.13 19.46 16.43
C LEU A 206 1.04 18.23 16.44
N ILE A 207 2.35 18.41 16.23
CA ILE A 207 3.34 17.31 16.33
C ILE A 207 3.51 16.86 17.78
N GLU A 208 3.54 17.80 18.73
CA GLU A 208 3.54 17.46 20.17
C GLU A 208 2.32 16.60 20.52
N PHE A 209 1.15 16.97 20.03
CA PHE A 209 -0.07 16.19 20.24
C PHE A 209 -0.03 14.82 19.54
N MET A 210 0.53 14.73 18.33
CA MET A 210 0.72 13.44 17.64
C MET A 210 1.66 12.52 18.42
N ALA A 211 2.71 13.04 19.05
CA ALA A 211 3.58 12.23 19.93
C ALA A 211 2.82 11.66 21.15
N ASP A 212 1.85 12.40 21.70
CA ASP A 212 0.95 11.88 22.73
C ASP A 212 0.03 10.77 22.18
N GLN A 213 -0.41 10.87 20.91
CA GLN A 213 -1.18 9.82 20.25
C GLN A 213 -0.36 8.53 20.10
N GLU A 214 0.90 8.64 19.67
CA GLU A 214 1.79 7.46 19.54
C GLU A 214 2.09 6.78 20.87
N THR A 215 2.09 7.54 21.97
CA THR A 215 2.15 6.94 23.32
C THR A 215 0.94 6.03 23.57
N GLY A 216 -0.25 6.47 23.14
CA GLY A 216 -1.48 5.70 23.21
C GLY A 216 -1.45 4.45 22.33
N HIS A 217 -1.02 4.59 21.08
CA HIS A 217 -0.94 3.48 20.13
C HIS A 217 0.09 2.43 20.57
N ALA A 218 1.31 2.84 20.94
CA ALA A 218 2.33 1.93 21.45
C ALA A 218 1.88 1.20 22.73
N THR A 219 1.15 1.89 23.60
CA THR A 219 0.55 1.29 24.81
C THR A 219 -0.51 0.25 24.45
N LEU A 220 -1.40 0.58 23.52
CA LEU A 220 -2.42 -0.34 23.02
C LEU A 220 -1.78 -1.62 22.47
N LEU A 221 -0.85 -1.51 21.51
CA LEU A 221 -0.23 -2.69 20.90
C LEU A 221 0.59 -3.49 21.91
N SER A 222 1.30 -2.83 22.82
CA SER A 222 2.01 -3.49 23.92
C SER A 222 1.06 -4.33 24.80
N ASN A 223 -0.13 -3.81 25.11
CA ASN A 223 -1.12 -4.54 25.91
C ASN A 223 -1.70 -5.74 25.15
N LEU A 224 -1.98 -5.60 23.85
CA LEU A 224 -2.48 -6.70 23.01
C LEU A 224 -1.48 -7.86 22.87
N LEU A 225 -0.18 -7.55 22.98
CA LEU A 225 0.92 -8.52 22.99
C LEU A 225 1.16 -9.16 24.36
N GLY A 226 0.40 -8.82 25.40
CA GLY A 226 0.55 -9.36 26.75
C GLY A 226 1.46 -8.52 27.66
N GLY A 227 1.57 -7.22 27.40
CA GLY A 227 2.34 -6.27 28.21
C GLY A 227 3.85 -6.48 28.11
N PRO A 228 4.65 -6.03 29.09
CA PRO A 228 6.12 -6.05 29.03
C PRO A 228 6.76 -7.42 28.82
N GLY A 229 6.05 -8.52 29.11
CA GLY A 229 6.54 -9.88 28.88
C GLY A 229 6.53 -10.29 27.40
N GLY A 230 5.52 -9.83 26.65
CA GLY A 230 5.33 -10.16 25.24
C GLY A 230 5.69 -9.04 24.27
N ALA A 231 5.64 -7.78 24.69
CA ALA A 231 6.01 -6.62 23.89
C ALA A 231 7.54 -6.44 23.76
N THR A 232 7.96 -5.78 22.67
CA THR A 232 9.32 -5.25 22.52
C THR A 232 9.41 -3.87 23.17
N PRO A 233 10.46 -3.57 23.98
CA PRO A 233 10.71 -2.22 24.44
C PRO A 233 11.18 -1.31 23.30
N GLN A 234 10.97 0.00 23.44
CA GLN A 234 11.41 0.99 22.46
C GLN A 234 12.92 0.87 22.14
N CYS A 235 13.25 0.97 20.86
CA CYS A 235 14.61 0.93 20.36
C CYS A 235 15.20 2.34 20.22
N THR A 236 16.40 2.42 19.66
CA THR A 236 17.06 3.67 19.26
C THR A 236 17.13 3.74 17.74
N TYR A 237 16.99 4.94 17.19
CA TYR A 237 16.80 5.14 15.76
C TYR A 237 17.79 6.17 15.19
N ASN A 238 18.00 6.12 13.88
CA ASN A 238 18.75 7.12 13.13
C ASN A 238 17.91 7.59 11.94
N TYR A 239 17.83 8.91 11.74
CA TYR A 239 16.99 9.49 10.70
C TYR A 239 17.80 10.21 9.61
N PRO A 240 17.39 10.13 8.33
CA PRO A 240 18.16 10.61 7.19
C PRO A 240 17.89 12.08 6.82
N PHE A 241 17.68 12.97 7.78
CA PHE A 241 17.37 14.38 7.53
C PHE A 241 18.22 15.35 8.36
N THR A 242 18.35 16.57 7.86
CA THR A 242 19.08 17.67 8.52
C THR A 242 18.31 18.99 8.52
N THR A 243 17.21 19.08 7.75
CA THR A 243 16.32 20.25 7.71
C THR A 243 14.87 19.88 8.03
N VAL A 244 14.05 20.86 8.39
CA VAL A 244 12.63 20.65 8.71
C VAL A 244 11.86 20.12 7.49
N HIS A 245 12.20 20.59 6.29
CA HIS A 245 11.60 20.09 5.05
C HIS A 245 11.96 18.62 4.80
N GLU A 246 13.25 18.25 4.90
CA GLU A 246 13.69 16.86 4.80
C GLU A 246 13.02 15.99 5.88
N ALA A 247 12.85 16.52 7.10
CA ALA A 247 12.17 15.82 8.18
C ALA A 247 10.72 15.49 7.83
N PHE A 248 9.92 16.45 7.36
CA PHE A 248 8.50 16.16 7.04
C PHE A 248 8.30 15.35 5.76
N ASP A 249 9.20 15.44 4.78
CA ASP A 249 9.17 14.51 3.66
C ASP A 249 9.51 13.07 4.09
N PHE A 250 10.44 12.89 5.03
CA PHE A 250 10.69 11.59 5.64
C PHE A 250 9.49 11.11 6.45
N THR A 251 8.91 11.97 7.30
CA THR A 251 7.79 11.61 8.17
C THR A 251 6.55 11.20 7.39
N GLN A 252 6.21 11.88 6.28
CA GLN A 252 5.08 11.47 5.45
C GLN A 252 5.31 10.12 4.74
N LYS A 253 6.57 9.76 4.44
CA LYS A 253 6.93 8.43 3.91
C LYS A 253 6.87 7.37 5.00
N LEU A 254 7.36 7.70 6.19
CA LEU A 254 7.40 6.79 7.33
C LEU A 254 6.00 6.38 7.78
N THR A 255 5.15 7.37 8.01
CA THR A 255 3.74 7.15 8.35
C THR A 255 2.99 6.44 7.22
N ARG A 256 3.34 6.70 5.95
CA ARG A 256 2.77 5.96 4.81
C ARG A 256 3.05 4.46 4.87
N PHE A 257 4.30 4.04 5.14
CA PHE A 257 4.59 2.60 5.20
C PHE A 257 4.10 1.94 6.49
N GLY A 258 4.03 2.68 7.59
CA GLY A 258 3.42 2.23 8.84
C GLY A 258 1.94 1.91 8.65
N GLU A 259 1.21 2.89 8.13
CA GLU A 259 -0.20 2.81 7.84
C GLU A 259 -0.50 1.65 6.85
N SER A 260 0.24 1.61 5.74
CA SER A 260 0.06 0.60 4.69
C SER A 260 0.36 -0.82 5.19
N GLY A 261 1.28 -0.97 6.15
CA GLY A 261 1.59 -2.26 6.76
C GLY A 261 0.36 -2.85 7.46
N VAL A 262 -0.32 -2.06 8.29
CA VAL A 262 -1.53 -2.48 9.00
C VAL A 262 -2.67 -2.79 8.04
N TRP A 263 -2.92 -1.91 7.06
CA TRP A 263 -3.93 -2.17 6.02
C TRP A 263 -3.72 -3.50 5.29
N GLY A 264 -2.46 -3.92 5.11
CA GLY A 264 -2.12 -5.18 4.44
C GLY A 264 -2.45 -6.43 5.25
N PHE A 265 -2.31 -6.40 6.58
CA PHE A 265 -2.51 -7.60 7.42
C PHE A 265 -3.81 -7.60 8.22
N GLN A 266 -4.43 -6.46 8.50
CA GLN A 266 -5.50 -6.38 9.51
C GLN A 266 -6.70 -7.29 9.22
N ALA A 267 -7.08 -7.42 7.95
CA ALA A 267 -8.20 -8.26 7.52
C ALA A 267 -7.89 -9.77 7.61
N HIS A 268 -6.62 -10.12 7.83
CA HIS A 268 -6.12 -11.49 7.93
C HIS A 268 -5.89 -11.94 9.38
N LEU A 269 -6.08 -11.05 10.35
CA LEU A 269 -5.94 -11.41 11.77
C LEU A 269 -6.98 -12.44 12.17
N ASP A 270 -6.55 -13.41 12.98
CA ASP A 270 -7.45 -14.36 13.62
C ASP A 270 -8.31 -13.62 14.66
N SER A 271 -7.70 -12.70 15.42
CA SER A 271 -8.35 -11.83 16.40
C SER A 271 -9.08 -10.64 15.77
N ARG A 272 -10.41 -10.70 15.73
CA ARG A 272 -11.28 -9.61 15.24
C ARG A 272 -11.35 -8.45 16.21
N GLU A 273 -11.24 -8.76 17.49
CA GLU A 273 -11.18 -7.80 18.59
C GLU A 273 -9.94 -6.91 18.46
N VAL A 274 -8.79 -7.50 18.10
CA VAL A 274 -7.58 -6.75 17.79
C VAL A 274 -7.75 -5.91 16.52
N ALA A 275 -8.28 -6.51 15.44
CA ALA A 275 -8.52 -5.78 14.19
C ALA A 275 -9.41 -4.54 14.40
N GLN A 276 -10.46 -4.66 15.22
CA GLN A 276 -11.34 -3.54 15.54
C GLN A 276 -10.65 -2.40 16.32
N LEU A 277 -9.66 -2.71 17.16
CA LEU A 277 -8.88 -1.68 17.84
C LEU A 277 -7.86 -1.05 16.88
N LEU A 278 -7.26 -1.85 15.99
CA LEU A 278 -6.40 -1.33 14.92
C LEU A 278 -7.16 -0.39 13.99
N ASP A 279 -8.41 -0.71 13.60
CA ASP A 279 -9.22 0.17 12.75
C ASP A 279 -9.36 1.60 13.33
N GLN A 280 -9.32 1.74 14.66
CA GLN A 280 -9.42 3.04 15.32
C GLN A 280 -8.09 3.81 15.33
N SER A 281 -6.97 3.11 15.55
CA SER A 281 -5.65 3.74 15.52
C SER A 281 -5.21 4.04 14.08
N ILE A 282 -5.40 3.10 13.15
CA ILE A 282 -4.98 3.25 11.76
C ILE A 282 -5.71 4.38 11.02
N ALA A 283 -6.97 4.65 11.38
CA ALA A 283 -7.69 5.82 10.88
C ALA A 283 -7.11 7.14 11.39
N THR A 284 -6.40 7.12 12.52
CA THR A 284 -5.63 8.25 13.04
C THR A 284 -4.28 8.37 12.32
N GLU A 285 -3.58 7.27 12.09
CA GLU A 285 -2.34 7.21 11.27
C GLU A 285 -2.53 7.82 9.88
N ALA A 286 -3.62 7.44 9.19
CA ALA A 286 -3.96 7.98 7.88
C ALA A 286 -4.12 9.52 7.91
N ARG A 287 -4.68 10.06 9.00
CA ARG A 287 -4.81 11.52 9.19
C ARG A 287 -3.47 12.16 9.48
N GLN A 288 -2.59 11.52 10.25
CA GLN A 288 -1.24 12.02 10.50
C GLN A 288 -0.43 12.07 9.22
N GLN A 289 -0.47 11.01 8.42
CA GLN A 289 0.13 10.95 7.08
C GLN A 289 -0.36 12.10 6.20
N MET A 290 -1.67 12.36 6.18
CA MET A 290 -2.29 13.49 5.49
C MET A 290 -1.74 14.84 5.98
N ILE A 291 -1.60 15.06 7.29
CA ILE A 291 -1.04 16.29 7.85
C ILE A 291 0.42 16.46 7.43
N PHE A 292 1.24 15.41 7.47
CA PHE A 292 2.65 15.52 7.06
C PHE A 292 2.81 15.84 5.57
N ARG A 293 1.87 15.39 4.74
CA ARG A 293 1.77 15.86 3.35
C ARG A 293 1.46 17.36 3.27
N GLN A 294 0.52 17.86 4.08
CA GLN A 294 0.22 19.30 4.15
C GLN A 294 1.41 20.13 4.61
N PHE A 295 2.18 19.66 5.60
CA PHE A 295 3.40 20.32 6.07
C PHE A 295 4.49 20.34 4.99
N ALA A 296 4.56 19.33 4.14
CA ALA A 296 5.45 19.28 2.98
C ALA A 296 4.90 20.01 1.73
N GLY A 297 3.77 20.74 1.84
CA GLY A 297 3.14 21.44 0.72
C GLY A 297 2.58 20.53 -0.39
N LEU A 298 2.36 19.26 -0.08
CA LEU A 298 1.77 18.27 -0.98
C LEU A 298 0.24 18.27 -0.84
N PHE A 299 -0.45 17.83 -1.89
CA PHE A 299 -1.89 17.62 -1.80
C PHE A 299 -2.21 16.56 -0.73
N PRO A 300 -3.14 16.84 0.21
CA PRO A 300 -3.33 16.02 1.42
C PRO A 300 -3.82 14.59 1.15
N MET A 301 -4.79 14.42 0.25
CA MET A 301 -5.48 13.14 0.00
C MET A 301 -5.48 12.84 -1.51
N PRO A 302 -4.35 12.41 -2.08
CA PRO A 302 -4.16 12.29 -3.53
C PRO A 302 -4.81 11.03 -4.14
N VAL A 303 -5.34 10.13 -3.33
CA VAL A 303 -5.87 8.82 -3.73
C VAL A 303 -7.30 8.64 -3.23
N TRP A 304 -8.05 7.73 -3.84
CA TRP A 304 -9.41 7.37 -3.40
C TRP A 304 -9.41 6.23 -2.38
N PHE A 305 -8.37 5.39 -2.39
CA PHE A 305 -8.22 4.25 -1.48
C PHE A 305 -6.80 4.14 -0.95
N GLU A 306 -6.67 3.79 0.32
CA GLU A 306 -5.38 3.52 0.94
C GLU A 306 -4.83 2.16 0.54
N THR A 307 -3.50 2.04 0.51
CA THR A 307 -2.80 0.88 -0.03
C THR A 307 -2.33 -0.03 1.11
N GLY A 308 -2.64 -1.33 1.05
CA GLY A 308 -2.05 -2.33 1.94
C GLY A 308 -0.75 -2.91 1.38
N ILE A 309 0.27 -3.14 2.23
CA ILE A 309 1.52 -3.83 1.86
C ILE A 309 1.81 -5.04 2.77
N PRO A 310 2.56 -6.06 2.30
CA PRO A 310 2.92 -7.21 3.12
C PRO A 310 3.81 -6.85 4.33
N GLN A 311 3.76 -7.64 5.40
CA GLN A 311 4.57 -7.41 6.61
C GLN A 311 6.08 -7.40 6.32
N SER A 312 6.56 -8.25 5.41
CA SER A 312 7.99 -8.24 5.00
C SER A 312 8.38 -6.97 4.26
N TRP A 313 7.44 -6.30 3.59
CA TRP A 313 7.67 -5.01 2.94
C TRP A 313 7.77 -3.91 3.98
N ALA A 314 6.78 -3.79 4.87
CA ALA A 314 6.82 -2.83 5.98
C ALA A 314 8.08 -3.03 6.85
N TRP A 315 8.45 -4.27 7.17
CA TRP A 315 9.69 -4.54 7.90
C TRP A 315 10.96 -4.17 7.12
N THR A 316 11.01 -4.39 5.81
CA THR A 316 12.12 -3.95 4.95
C THR A 316 12.25 -2.43 4.92
N LEU A 317 11.14 -1.70 4.97
CA LEU A 317 11.12 -0.23 4.99
C LEU A 317 11.54 0.34 6.34
N LEU A 318 11.15 -0.30 7.45
CA LEU A 318 11.38 0.17 8.81
C LEU A 318 12.78 -0.19 9.33
N ALA A 319 13.21 -1.44 9.16
CA ALA A 319 14.43 -1.98 9.77
C ALA A 319 15.71 -1.15 9.56
N PRO A 320 15.98 -0.53 8.39
CA PRO A 320 17.18 0.27 8.16
C PRO A 320 17.34 1.46 9.13
N TYR A 321 16.25 1.93 9.73
CA TYR A 321 16.26 3.09 10.62
C TYR A 321 16.46 2.71 12.09
N ILE A 322 16.41 1.42 12.44
CA ILE A 322 16.66 0.95 13.81
C ILE A 322 18.14 0.73 14.03
N SER A 323 18.73 1.53 14.93
CA SER A 323 20.14 1.44 15.31
C SER A 323 20.37 0.24 16.25
N SER A 324 19.74 0.26 17.42
CA SER A 324 19.91 -0.77 18.45
C SER A 324 18.66 -0.91 19.30
N CYS A 325 18.42 -2.11 19.83
CA CYS A 325 17.31 -2.37 20.76
C CYS A 325 17.83 -3.03 22.05
N PRO A 326 17.11 -2.86 23.19
CA PRO A 326 17.42 -3.56 24.44
C PRO A 326 17.52 -5.08 24.28
N SER A 327 18.30 -5.75 25.13
CA SER A 327 18.58 -7.20 25.01
C SER A 327 17.36 -8.11 25.19
N ASN A 328 16.29 -7.62 25.83
CA ASN A 328 15.03 -8.32 26.01
C ASN A 328 14.03 -8.09 24.86
N SER A 329 14.44 -7.43 23.77
CA SER A 329 13.59 -7.19 22.59
C SER A 329 13.25 -8.48 21.86
N LYS A 330 12.05 -8.51 21.28
CA LYS A 330 11.52 -9.61 20.47
C LYS A 330 11.90 -9.42 19.02
N ARG A 331 12.21 -10.52 18.35
CA ARG A 331 12.64 -10.52 16.95
C ARG A 331 11.44 -10.84 16.06
N LEU A 332 11.31 -10.15 14.94
CA LEU A 332 10.29 -10.43 13.93
C LEU A 332 10.70 -11.62 13.04
N ALA A 333 9.71 -12.38 12.58
CA ALA A 333 9.89 -13.49 11.65
C ALA A 333 9.97 -13.07 10.17
N TRP A 334 9.83 -11.78 9.87
CA TRP A 334 9.68 -11.26 8.51
C TRP A 334 11.01 -11.06 7.79
N GLN A 335 10.99 -11.29 6.47
CA GLN A 335 12.16 -11.15 5.61
C GLN A 335 12.49 -9.67 5.38
N ASN A 336 13.79 -9.34 5.40
CA ASN A 336 14.30 -8.11 4.82
C ASN A 336 14.82 -8.39 3.41
N PHE A 337 14.31 -7.65 2.43
CA PHE A 337 14.76 -7.76 1.03
C PHE A 337 15.98 -6.85 0.77
N PRO A 338 16.74 -7.11 -0.31
CA PRO A 338 17.81 -6.21 -0.74
C PRO A 338 17.28 -4.80 -1.03
N ALA A 339 18.06 -3.77 -0.71
CA ALA A 339 17.63 -2.38 -0.87
C ALA A 339 17.45 -2.02 -2.35
N LEU A 340 16.43 -1.22 -2.62
CA LEU A 340 16.13 -0.59 -3.91
C LEU A 340 16.15 0.92 -3.72
N THR A 341 16.71 1.64 -4.69
CA THR A 341 16.76 3.10 -4.73
C THR A 341 16.30 3.58 -6.09
N VAL A 342 15.44 4.61 -6.10
CA VAL A 342 15.12 5.36 -7.32
C VAL A 342 16.10 6.51 -7.46
N LEU A 343 16.99 6.40 -8.43
CA LEU A 343 18.07 7.37 -8.65
C LEU A 343 17.57 8.74 -9.07
N ASN A 344 16.38 8.81 -9.68
CA ASN A 344 15.75 10.06 -10.09
C ASN A 344 14.37 10.21 -9.44
N GLN A 345 14.26 10.04 -8.12
CA GLN A 345 13.02 10.32 -7.40
C GLN A 345 12.60 11.78 -7.62
N PRO A 346 11.31 12.08 -7.90
CA PRO A 346 10.83 13.46 -7.91
C PRO A 346 11.10 14.18 -6.59
N ASN A 347 11.68 15.37 -6.67
CA ASN A 347 11.93 16.20 -5.49
C ASN A 347 10.73 17.12 -5.23
N SER A 348 10.02 16.86 -4.13
CA SER A 348 8.82 17.61 -3.75
C SER A 348 9.07 19.09 -3.46
N ALA A 349 10.27 19.47 -3.03
CA ALA A 349 10.64 20.87 -2.79
C ALA A 349 11.03 21.66 -4.03
N ARG A 350 11.11 21.05 -5.23
CA ARG A 350 11.45 21.79 -6.45
C ARG A 350 10.24 22.48 -7.06
N ILE A 351 10.41 23.66 -7.65
CA ILE A 351 9.41 24.29 -8.53
C ILE A 351 9.03 23.35 -9.68
N ASN A 352 10.02 22.74 -10.32
CA ASN A 352 9.83 21.76 -11.39
C ASN A 352 10.32 20.38 -10.96
N ALA A 353 9.46 19.65 -10.25
CA ALA A 353 9.76 18.30 -9.74
C ALA A 353 9.92 17.25 -10.86
N THR A 354 9.34 17.48 -12.05
CA THR A 354 9.40 16.53 -13.17
C THR A 354 10.75 16.43 -13.86
N GLN A 355 11.67 17.39 -13.67
CA GLN A 355 12.96 17.45 -14.39
C GLN A 355 13.87 16.25 -14.12
N GLY A 356 13.58 15.44 -13.10
CA GLY A 356 14.16 14.09 -12.97
C GLY A 356 15.67 14.09 -12.81
N PHE A 357 16.19 15.07 -12.08
CA PHE A 357 17.58 15.10 -11.67
C PHE A 357 17.93 13.84 -10.86
N PHE A 358 19.18 13.42 -10.97
CA PHE A 358 19.68 12.25 -10.27
C PHE A 358 20.14 12.63 -8.86
N ASN A 359 19.90 11.72 -7.91
CA ASN A 359 20.40 11.75 -6.53
C ASN A 359 19.99 13.00 -5.73
N GLU A 360 18.73 13.39 -5.83
CA GLU A 360 18.15 14.49 -5.03
C GLU A 360 17.43 14.02 -3.77
N THR A 361 17.93 12.94 -3.20
CA THR A 361 17.50 12.44 -1.90
C THR A 361 18.59 12.69 -0.87
N ALA A 362 18.22 13.06 0.35
CA ALA A 362 19.14 13.22 1.47
C ALA A 362 19.25 11.91 2.29
N GLY A 363 20.42 11.72 2.91
CA GLY A 363 20.66 10.62 3.83
C GLY A 363 20.62 9.23 3.19
N PHE A 364 19.81 8.32 3.75
CA PHE A 364 19.84 6.89 3.44
C PHE A 364 18.47 6.20 3.58
N GLY A 365 18.39 4.97 3.06
CA GLY A 365 17.26 4.06 3.22
C GLY A 365 16.15 4.25 2.18
N PRO A 366 15.15 3.34 2.18
CA PRO A 366 14.13 3.26 1.13
C PRO A 366 13.06 4.37 1.21
N ALA A 367 13.07 5.15 2.30
CA ALA A 367 12.22 6.32 2.51
C ALA A 367 13.03 7.63 2.53
N ALA A 368 14.27 7.64 1.99
CA ALA A 368 15.12 8.82 1.98
C ALA A 368 14.35 10.08 1.50
N PRO A 369 14.38 11.19 2.26
CA PRO A 369 13.65 12.40 1.92
C PRO A 369 14.27 13.10 0.71
N SER A 370 13.49 13.94 0.04
CA SER A 370 13.96 14.87 -0.98
C SER A 370 14.91 15.88 -0.34
N SER A 371 16.11 16.03 -0.89
CA SER A 371 17.08 17.03 -0.41
C SER A 371 16.62 18.45 -0.75
N ASP A 372 17.01 19.44 0.03
CA ASP A 372 16.68 20.83 -0.27
C ASP A 372 17.28 21.29 -1.62
N PRO A 373 16.46 21.84 -2.54
CA PRO A 373 16.95 22.29 -3.85
C PRO A 373 17.90 23.48 -3.77
N PRO A 374 18.75 23.69 -4.79
CA PRO A 374 19.55 24.91 -4.92
C PRO A 374 18.67 26.18 -4.88
N ALA A 375 19.27 27.28 -4.40
CA ALA A 375 18.61 28.58 -4.33
C ALA A 375 17.97 28.98 -5.68
N GLY A 376 16.72 29.47 -5.62
CA GLY A 376 15.95 29.85 -6.81
C GLY A 376 15.24 28.69 -7.53
N GLN A 377 15.41 27.45 -7.07
CA GLN A 377 14.71 26.27 -7.61
C GLN A 377 13.76 25.63 -6.58
N ASN A 378 13.74 26.14 -5.35
CA ASN A 378 12.86 25.71 -4.27
C ASN A 378 11.44 26.29 -4.46
N CYS A 379 10.40 25.49 -4.22
CA CYS A 379 9.00 25.92 -4.30
C CYS A 379 8.44 26.49 -2.99
N VAL A 380 9.08 26.26 -1.84
CA VAL A 380 8.65 26.82 -0.55
C VAL A 380 8.80 28.33 -0.58
N GLY A 381 7.74 29.05 -0.20
CA GLY A 381 7.68 30.52 -0.24
C GLY A 381 7.59 31.10 -1.65
N ASN A 382 7.28 30.29 -2.68
CA ASN A 382 7.07 30.79 -4.02
C ASN A 382 5.66 31.41 -4.12
N ASN A 383 5.58 32.75 -4.21
CA ASN A 383 4.29 33.46 -4.25
C ASN A 383 3.55 33.37 -5.60
N VAL A 384 3.87 32.40 -6.47
CA VAL A 384 3.20 32.17 -7.75
C VAL A 384 2.27 30.97 -7.64
N THR A 385 0.98 31.20 -7.94
CA THR A 385 -0.05 30.16 -7.92
C THR A 385 0.36 28.94 -8.75
N GLY A 386 0.29 27.76 -8.12
CA GLY A 386 0.63 26.48 -8.73
C GLY A 386 2.13 26.12 -8.72
N PHE A 387 2.98 27.00 -8.18
CA PHE A 387 4.42 26.76 -8.02
C PHE A 387 4.90 26.91 -6.57
N ASP A 388 4.01 27.33 -5.66
CA ASP A 388 4.19 27.26 -4.22
C ASP A 388 4.10 25.81 -3.72
N CYS A 389 4.90 25.49 -2.70
CA CYS A 389 4.75 24.28 -1.89
C CYS A 389 4.99 24.60 -0.40
N SER A 390 4.63 25.81 0.03
CA SER A 390 4.57 26.14 1.46
C SER A 390 3.55 25.24 2.18
N ALA A 391 3.64 25.10 3.50
CA ALA A 391 2.64 24.33 4.24
C ALA A 391 1.22 24.91 4.06
N GLY A 392 0.19 24.05 4.02
CA GLY A 392 -1.19 24.53 3.94
C GLY A 392 -2.24 23.42 3.91
N ILE A 393 -3.51 23.80 4.16
CA ILE A 393 -4.65 22.86 4.22
C ILE A 393 -4.79 22.07 2.90
N SER A 394 -4.59 22.72 1.77
CA SER A 394 -4.56 22.06 0.47
C SER A 394 -3.83 22.96 -0.52
N GLN A 395 -3.03 22.36 -1.39
CA GLN A 395 -2.38 23.03 -2.49
C GLN A 395 -2.37 22.11 -3.69
N ASN A 396 -2.59 22.68 -4.87
CA ASN A 396 -2.43 21.96 -6.13
C ASN A 396 -1.31 22.61 -6.92
N ARG A 397 -0.45 21.78 -7.50
CA ARG A 397 0.72 22.21 -8.26
C ARG A 397 0.42 22.13 -9.75
N SER A 398 0.84 23.14 -10.49
CA SER A 398 0.73 23.16 -11.95
C SER A 398 1.66 22.15 -12.62
N ILE A 399 2.73 21.77 -11.92
CA ILE A 399 3.68 20.75 -12.33
C ILE A 399 3.58 19.60 -11.34
N ALA A 400 3.13 18.45 -11.84
CA ALA A 400 3.09 17.18 -11.12
C ALA A 400 4.49 16.76 -10.63
N LEU A 401 4.57 15.93 -9.60
CA LEU A 401 5.84 15.32 -9.17
C LEU A 401 6.37 14.35 -10.24
N SER A 402 5.47 13.55 -10.82
CA SER A 402 5.80 12.58 -11.85
C SER A 402 4.75 12.57 -12.97
N TYR A 403 4.97 11.77 -14.01
CA TYR A 403 4.05 11.67 -15.14
C TYR A 403 4.16 10.28 -15.79
N PRO A 404 3.08 9.74 -16.37
CA PRO A 404 3.17 8.49 -17.10
C PRO A 404 4.11 8.61 -18.31
N GLY A 405 4.85 7.55 -18.61
CA GLY A 405 5.91 7.57 -19.62
C GLY A 405 7.27 8.08 -19.12
N ARG A 406 7.35 8.57 -17.88
CA ARG A 406 8.62 8.98 -17.26
C ARG A 406 9.57 7.80 -17.12
N LYS A 407 10.83 7.99 -17.53
CA LYS A 407 11.91 7.03 -17.28
C LYS A 407 12.31 7.10 -15.80
N VAL A 408 12.32 5.95 -15.15
CA VAL A 408 12.70 5.79 -13.75
C VAL A 408 13.94 4.91 -13.69
N TYR A 409 15.03 5.48 -13.18
CA TYR A 409 16.33 4.82 -13.08
C TYR A 409 16.48 4.24 -11.68
N LEU A 410 16.93 2.99 -11.62
CA LEU A 410 16.90 2.18 -10.42
C LEU A 410 18.31 1.66 -10.11
N GLU A 411 18.62 1.62 -8.83
CA GLU A 411 19.80 0.98 -8.25
C GLU A 411 19.34 -0.02 -7.21
N TRP A 412 19.92 -1.22 -7.17
CA TRP A 412 19.64 -2.18 -6.11
C TRP A 412 20.85 -3.01 -5.69
N GLU A 413 20.83 -3.39 -4.42
CA GLU A 413 21.88 -4.19 -3.81
C GLU A 413 21.73 -5.69 -4.10
N ASN A 414 22.83 -6.42 -3.95
CA ASN A 414 22.78 -7.87 -3.84
C ASN A 414 22.38 -8.29 -2.41
N PRO A 415 21.73 -9.46 -2.22
CA PRO A 415 21.42 -9.98 -0.88
C PRO A 415 22.68 -10.23 -0.04
N GLY A 416 22.50 -10.37 1.28
CA GLY A 416 23.58 -10.65 2.22
C GLY A 416 24.05 -9.45 3.03
N LYS A 417 23.32 -8.33 3.02
CA LYS A 417 23.67 -7.12 3.76
C LYS A 417 23.10 -7.17 5.18
N PRO A 418 23.88 -6.85 6.22
CA PRO A 418 23.35 -6.72 7.57
C PRO A 418 22.39 -5.53 7.66
N VAL A 419 21.29 -5.68 8.40
CA VAL A 419 20.26 -4.64 8.58
C VAL A 419 19.51 -4.83 9.90
N GLY A 420 18.75 -3.82 10.30
CA GLY A 420 17.86 -3.89 11.44
C GLY A 420 18.56 -3.72 12.79
N PRO A 421 17.82 -3.94 13.89
CA PRO A 421 18.33 -3.79 15.25
C PRO A 421 19.66 -4.48 15.45
N ASN A 422 20.69 -3.75 15.89
CA ASN A 422 22.00 -4.32 16.18
C ASN A 422 22.64 -5.06 14.97
N ASN A 423 22.25 -4.73 13.73
CA ASN A 423 22.65 -5.47 12.52
C ASN A 423 22.34 -6.98 12.60
N SER A 424 21.26 -7.36 13.28
CA SER A 424 20.92 -8.76 13.58
C SER A 424 20.13 -9.49 12.47
N TYR A 425 19.74 -8.78 11.40
CA TYR A 425 19.10 -9.36 10.22
C TYR A 425 20.05 -9.30 9.03
N VAL A 426 19.82 -10.16 8.05
CA VAL A 426 20.57 -10.21 6.80
C VAL A 426 19.59 -10.17 5.64
N THR A 427 19.77 -9.23 4.71
CA THR A 427 18.91 -9.12 3.54
C THR A 427 19.00 -10.39 2.70
N SER A 428 17.87 -10.85 2.16
CA SER A 428 17.80 -12.06 1.35
C SER A 428 16.70 -11.97 0.31
N THR A 429 16.80 -12.77 -0.74
CA THR A 429 15.73 -12.97 -1.72
C THR A 429 15.75 -14.42 -2.21
N SER A 430 14.57 -14.94 -2.55
CA SER A 430 14.42 -16.24 -3.24
C SER A 430 13.98 -16.08 -4.70
N ALA A 431 13.77 -14.83 -5.14
CA ALA A 431 13.38 -14.52 -6.50
C ALA A 431 14.53 -14.79 -7.47
N LYS A 432 14.18 -15.05 -8.72
CA LYS A 432 15.14 -15.08 -9.83
C LYS A 432 15.59 -13.66 -10.19
N ALA A 433 16.35 -13.53 -11.26
CA ALA A 433 16.75 -12.22 -11.77
C ALA A 433 15.52 -11.34 -12.05
N PRO A 434 15.51 -10.08 -11.60
CA PRO A 434 14.36 -9.21 -11.76
C PRO A 434 14.11 -8.91 -13.25
N GLN A 435 12.84 -8.93 -13.62
CA GLN A 435 12.37 -8.66 -14.99
C GLN A 435 11.34 -7.53 -15.04
N PHE A 436 10.71 -7.21 -13.91
CA PHE A 436 9.64 -6.22 -13.84
C PHE A 436 9.82 -5.30 -12.63
N VAL A 437 9.28 -4.10 -12.77
CA VAL A 437 9.00 -3.20 -11.65
C VAL A 437 7.52 -3.31 -11.35
N LEU A 438 7.22 -3.75 -10.13
CA LEU A 438 5.89 -3.78 -9.57
C LEU A 438 5.56 -2.42 -8.96
N TRP A 439 4.37 -1.90 -9.27
CA TRP A 439 3.79 -0.65 -8.80
C TRP A 439 2.54 -0.98 -8.00
N VAL A 440 2.61 -0.88 -6.67
CA VAL A 440 1.48 -1.17 -5.78
C VAL A 440 0.83 0.15 -5.37
N SER A 441 -0.45 0.30 -5.70
CA SER A 441 -1.22 1.50 -5.37
C SER A 441 -2.72 1.22 -5.26
N GLN A 442 -3.35 1.88 -4.30
CA GLN A 442 -4.80 1.83 -4.04
C GLN A 442 -5.31 0.37 -3.98
N LEU A 443 -6.09 -0.04 -4.99
CA LEU A 443 -6.78 -1.33 -5.02
C LEU A 443 -6.07 -2.40 -5.86
N ASN A 444 -5.02 -2.04 -6.62
CA ASN A 444 -4.40 -2.94 -7.58
C ASN A 444 -2.86 -2.82 -7.64
N ALA A 445 -2.26 -3.76 -8.36
CA ALA A 445 -0.84 -3.75 -8.63
C ALA A 445 -0.61 -3.81 -10.14
N THR A 446 0.31 -2.99 -10.64
CA THR A 446 0.64 -2.89 -12.07
C THR A 446 2.13 -3.19 -12.26
N TYR A 447 2.51 -3.71 -13.43
CA TYR A 447 3.90 -4.01 -13.75
C TYR A 447 4.37 -3.24 -14.99
N SER A 448 5.63 -2.80 -14.97
CA SER A 448 6.34 -2.39 -16.17
C SER A 448 7.67 -3.14 -16.33
N PRO A 449 8.16 -3.35 -17.58
CA PRO A 449 9.40 -4.07 -17.82
C PRO A 449 10.62 -3.37 -17.20
N LEU A 450 11.47 -4.13 -16.52
CA LEU A 450 12.80 -3.69 -16.12
C LEU A 450 13.78 -3.91 -17.28
N THR A 451 14.44 -2.84 -17.71
CA THR A 451 15.31 -2.84 -18.89
C THR A 451 16.68 -2.24 -18.57
N ASN A 452 17.62 -2.34 -19.52
CA ASN A 452 18.98 -1.79 -19.41
C ASN A 452 19.72 -2.24 -18.15
N ILE A 453 19.56 -3.53 -17.79
CA ILE A 453 20.16 -4.09 -16.58
C ILE A 453 21.67 -4.16 -16.76
N THR A 454 22.41 -3.54 -15.85
CA THR A 454 23.87 -3.58 -15.79
C THR A 454 24.34 -3.75 -14.36
N THR A 455 25.54 -4.31 -14.18
CA THR A 455 26.15 -4.48 -12.85
C THR A 455 27.53 -3.85 -12.86
N THR A 456 27.77 -2.94 -11.91
CA THR A 456 29.07 -2.28 -11.74
C THR A 456 29.47 -2.37 -10.27
N ASN A 457 30.67 -2.88 -9.98
CA ASN A 457 31.21 -3.00 -8.62
C ASN A 457 30.30 -3.73 -7.61
N GLY A 458 29.50 -4.69 -8.07
CA GLY A 458 28.58 -5.44 -7.19
C GLY A 458 27.28 -4.71 -6.85
N THR A 459 27.03 -3.56 -7.49
CA THR A 459 25.75 -2.86 -7.48
C THR A 459 25.06 -3.03 -8.83
N ASN A 460 23.75 -3.24 -8.81
CA ASN A 460 22.96 -3.45 -10.01
C ASN A 460 22.16 -2.19 -10.36
N TYR A 461 22.00 -1.95 -11.66
CA TYR A 461 21.33 -0.78 -12.21
C TYR A 461 20.35 -1.21 -13.30
N GLY A 462 19.30 -0.42 -13.48
CA GLY A 462 18.31 -0.65 -14.53
C GLY A 462 17.41 0.56 -14.72
N MET A 463 16.46 0.43 -15.63
CA MET A 463 15.48 1.47 -15.91
C MET A 463 14.12 0.86 -16.23
N THR A 464 13.07 1.55 -15.82
CA THR A 464 11.69 1.25 -16.21
C THR A 464 10.98 2.51 -16.70
N ILE A 465 9.82 2.33 -17.32
CA ILE A 465 8.91 3.42 -17.68
C ILE A 465 7.75 3.40 -16.69
N GLN A 466 7.43 4.57 -16.13
CA GLN A 466 6.26 4.77 -15.28
C GLN A 466 4.98 4.46 -16.08
N PRO A 467 4.16 3.50 -15.65
CA PRO A 467 2.91 3.17 -16.31
C PRO A 467 1.89 4.32 -16.35
N ASP A 468 0.99 4.28 -17.32
CA ASP A 468 -0.24 5.08 -17.39
C ASP A 468 -1.42 4.18 -17.04
N VAL A 469 -1.81 4.18 -15.76
CA VAL A 469 -2.91 3.34 -15.26
C VAL A 469 -3.78 4.12 -14.29
N SER A 470 -5.05 3.74 -14.21
CA SER A 470 -6.05 4.34 -13.32
C SER A 470 -6.75 3.27 -12.50
N THR A 471 -7.15 3.62 -11.26
CA THR A 471 -7.99 2.76 -10.42
C THR A 471 -9.41 2.74 -10.99
N TYR A 472 -9.94 3.92 -11.25
CA TYR A 472 -11.20 4.18 -11.96
C TYR A 472 -11.00 5.36 -12.92
N GLU A 473 -11.95 5.58 -13.84
CA GLU A 473 -11.91 6.74 -14.72
C GLU A 473 -11.82 8.04 -13.89
N GLY A 474 -10.75 8.81 -14.12
CA GLY A 474 -10.48 10.06 -13.38
C GLY A 474 -9.67 9.91 -12.09
N ASP A 475 -9.28 8.68 -11.71
CA ASP A 475 -8.42 8.39 -10.55
C ASP A 475 -7.11 7.71 -10.99
N PRO A 476 -6.03 8.48 -11.22
CA PRO A 476 -4.73 7.92 -11.57
C PRO A 476 -4.23 6.97 -10.48
N ALA A 477 -3.83 5.76 -10.85
CA ALA A 477 -3.30 4.80 -9.88
C ALA A 477 -1.90 5.22 -9.40
N ILE A 478 -1.10 5.90 -10.23
CA ILE A 478 0.22 6.42 -9.83
C ILE A 478 0.06 7.87 -9.37
N ASN A 479 -0.28 8.05 -8.10
CA ASN A 479 -0.48 9.33 -7.45
C ASN A 479 -0.13 9.23 -5.96
N GLY A 480 0.38 10.30 -5.36
CA GLY A 480 0.77 10.33 -3.94
C GLY A 480 2.09 9.62 -3.64
N THR A 481 2.19 9.01 -2.46
CA THR A 481 3.38 8.25 -2.04
C THR A 481 3.05 6.77 -2.12
N MET A 482 3.66 6.04 -3.06
CA MET A 482 3.32 4.67 -3.40
C MET A 482 4.52 3.72 -3.30
N PHE A 483 4.30 2.43 -3.49
CA PHE A 483 5.35 1.41 -3.32
C PHE A 483 5.76 0.82 -4.66
N ILE A 484 7.08 0.69 -4.87
CA ILE A 484 7.63 -0.08 -5.98
C ILE A 484 8.56 -1.18 -5.50
N ALA A 485 8.61 -2.31 -6.20
CA ALA A 485 9.55 -3.40 -5.94
C ALA A 485 10.01 -4.06 -7.25
N LEU A 486 11.22 -4.63 -7.26
CA LEU A 486 11.71 -5.42 -8.38
C LEU A 486 11.24 -6.86 -8.24
N THR A 487 10.67 -7.41 -9.30
CA THR A 487 10.11 -8.78 -9.30
C THR A 487 10.62 -9.61 -10.47
N ASP A 488 10.70 -10.93 -10.27
CA ASP A 488 11.11 -11.88 -11.30
C ASP A 488 9.96 -12.38 -12.20
N SER A 489 8.72 -12.00 -11.85
CA SER A 489 7.49 -12.35 -12.56
C SER A 489 6.45 -11.25 -12.40
N ASN A 490 5.49 -11.18 -13.32
CA ASN A 490 4.40 -10.20 -13.35
C ASN A 490 3.06 -10.82 -12.91
N ILE A 491 3.09 -11.67 -11.88
CA ILE A 491 1.88 -12.32 -11.34
C ILE A 491 0.95 -11.24 -10.77
N THR A 492 -0.31 -11.25 -11.18
CA THR A 492 -1.27 -10.25 -10.70
C THR A 492 -1.75 -10.57 -9.29
N TYR A 493 -1.72 -9.57 -8.43
CA TYR A 493 -2.22 -9.63 -7.05
C TYR A 493 -3.29 -8.56 -6.82
N THR A 494 -4.15 -8.83 -5.85
CA THR A 494 -5.15 -7.90 -5.30
C THR A 494 -4.67 -7.41 -3.94
N ALA A 495 -5.32 -6.36 -3.41
CA ALA A 495 -5.05 -5.89 -2.05
C ALA A 495 -5.15 -7.02 -1.00
N PHE A 496 -6.02 -8.01 -1.20
CA PHE A 496 -6.23 -9.10 -0.24
C PHE A 496 -5.11 -10.16 -0.27
N ASN A 497 -4.53 -10.48 -1.44
CA ASN A 497 -3.53 -11.55 -1.57
C ASN A 497 -2.12 -11.05 -1.93
N LEU A 498 -1.82 -9.77 -1.75
CA LEU A 498 -0.53 -9.17 -2.11
C LEU A 498 0.66 -9.82 -1.40
N SER A 499 0.49 -10.37 -0.20
CA SER A 499 1.56 -11.07 0.54
C SER A 499 2.19 -12.23 -0.23
N ALA A 500 1.45 -12.81 -1.19
CA ALA A 500 1.95 -13.86 -2.08
C ALA A 500 3.06 -13.37 -3.05
N VAL A 501 3.32 -12.07 -3.15
CA VAL A 501 4.42 -11.51 -3.95
C VAL A 501 5.80 -11.76 -3.34
N ASN A 502 5.92 -11.96 -2.02
CA ASN A 502 7.20 -12.01 -1.32
C ASN A 502 8.24 -12.98 -1.92
N PRO A 503 7.89 -14.21 -2.36
CA PRO A 503 8.85 -15.11 -3.02
C PRO A 503 9.41 -14.58 -4.35
N HIS A 504 8.73 -13.60 -4.96
CA HIS A 504 9.06 -13.02 -6.26
C HIS A 504 9.77 -11.68 -6.16
N VAL A 505 9.97 -11.13 -4.96
CA VAL A 505 10.67 -9.84 -4.77
C VAL A 505 12.17 -10.04 -4.78
N ALA A 506 12.84 -9.47 -5.79
CA ALA A 506 14.28 -9.47 -5.94
C ALA A 506 14.95 -8.36 -5.10
N ALA A 507 14.34 -7.17 -5.05
CA ALA A 507 14.80 -6.02 -4.27
C ALA A 507 13.65 -5.02 -4.03
N GLY A 508 13.79 -4.20 -3.00
CA GLY A 508 12.78 -3.24 -2.53
C GLY A 508 11.95 -3.80 -1.38
N PRO A 509 10.81 -3.18 -1.04
CA PRO A 509 10.22 -2.05 -1.74
C PRO A 509 10.97 -0.73 -1.52
N PHE A 510 10.61 0.27 -2.34
CA PHE A 510 11.00 1.67 -2.21
C PHE A 510 9.74 2.56 -2.27
N LEU A 511 9.72 3.69 -1.54
CA LEU A 511 8.60 4.64 -1.63
C LEU A 511 8.80 5.60 -2.79
N TYR A 512 8.04 5.44 -3.86
CA TYR A 512 8.03 6.33 -5.01
C TYR A 512 7.03 7.48 -4.80
N GLN A 513 7.48 8.73 -4.96
CA GLN A 513 6.60 9.89 -4.90
C GLN A 513 6.12 10.27 -6.29
N ALA A 514 4.81 10.41 -6.42
CA ALA A 514 4.08 10.73 -7.63
C ALA A 514 2.95 11.71 -7.31
N GLY A 515 2.21 12.10 -8.35
CA GLY A 515 1.11 13.07 -8.26
C GLY A 515 1.46 14.43 -8.79
#